data_AF-A0A8S2QK66-F1
#
_entry.id   AF-A0A8S2QK66-F1
#
_cell.length_a   1.000
_cell.length_b   1.000
_cell.length_c   1.000
_cell.angle_alpha   90.00
_cell.angle_beta   90.00
_cell.angle_gamma   90.00
#
_symmetry.space_group_name_H-M   'P 1'
#
loop_
_entity.id
_entity.type
_entity.pdbx_description
1 polymer ?
#
loop_
_entity_poly.entity_id
_entity_poly.type
_entity_poly.pdbx_seq_one_letter_code
_entity_poly.pdbx_strand_id
1 'polypeptide(L)'
;MDALSADKSNAEHDLYVPLTDSFWEIGKYSRVVKRCDDGNKLTTDLISMIGERAELEKTFSKMLKSWSKKWSDYVAKSSEFGSMTSAWKAVMSEADATSEVHQAVHDDLQNDVIPSIKAWQKGKYIKSMMHVKSTKEFDEDFKRAQKPWAKLYTKVDKYKREYHVATKALKTAETQENNAKLDGSIPQEQRSKAIERVERCRKDKDSAKIKYSEALQDLNRANPKYMDDMNDVFIRCQTFEKDRFVKFQEFLSHTEKCLDISSRL
;
A
#
# COMPACT_ATOMS: atom_id res chain seq x y z
N MET A 1 43.77 -14.03 -23.88
CA MET A 1 43.35 -13.31 -22.66
C MET A 1 43.19 -11.87 -23.07
N ASP A 2 41.94 -11.46 -23.30
CA ASP A 2 41.47 -10.08 -23.34
C ASP A 2 39.94 -10.19 -23.41
N ALA A 3 39.30 -10.20 -22.24
CA ALA A 3 37.86 -10.24 -22.09
C ALA A 3 37.38 -8.82 -21.79
N LEU A 4 37.12 -8.06 -22.84
CA LEU A 4 36.36 -6.82 -22.80
C LEU A 4 35.39 -6.84 -23.98
N SER A 5 34.15 -6.44 -23.71
CA SER A 5 33.00 -6.35 -24.62
C SER A 5 32.14 -7.60 -24.76
N ALA A 6 31.24 -7.80 -23.79
CA ALA A 6 29.83 -8.12 -24.05
C ALA A 6 29.07 -8.22 -22.72
N ASP A 7 28.62 -7.09 -22.16
CA ASP A 7 27.39 -7.11 -21.35
C ASP A 7 26.79 -5.70 -21.23
N LYS A 8 26.10 -5.27 -22.29
CA LYS A 8 25.18 -4.12 -22.27
C LYS A 8 24.04 -4.37 -23.24
N SER A 9 23.23 -5.39 -22.97
CA SER A 9 21.94 -5.53 -23.66
C SER A 9 20.99 -6.46 -22.90
N ASN A 10 20.71 -6.22 -21.62
CA ASN A 10 19.56 -6.85 -20.97
C ASN A 10 19.06 -6.20 -19.67
N ALA A 11 19.09 -4.87 -19.56
CA ALA A 11 18.60 -4.17 -18.36
C ALA A 11 17.63 -3.01 -18.65
N GLU A 12 16.99 -2.97 -19.82
CA GLU A 12 15.96 -1.95 -20.14
C GLU A 12 14.70 -2.55 -20.77
N HIS A 13 14.26 -3.72 -20.27
CA HIS A 13 13.00 -4.30 -20.73
C HIS A 13 12.13 -4.87 -19.62
N ASP A 14 12.16 -4.24 -18.43
CA ASP A 14 11.31 -4.68 -17.32
C ASP A 14 10.67 -3.54 -16.50
N LEU A 15 10.19 -2.50 -17.19
CA LEU A 15 9.30 -1.50 -16.61
C LEU A 15 8.10 -1.23 -17.51
N TYR A 16 7.45 -2.29 -17.99
CA TYR A 16 6.00 -2.19 -18.25
C TYR A 16 5.28 -2.45 -16.94
N VAL A 17 5.38 -1.49 -16.01
CA VAL A 17 4.49 -1.45 -14.85
C VAL A 17 3.09 -1.35 -15.45
N PRO A 18 2.17 -2.29 -15.19
CA PRO A 18 0.80 -2.19 -15.68
C PRO A 18 0.29 -0.83 -15.24
N LEU A 19 -0.22 -0.01 -16.19
CA LEU A 19 -0.89 1.27 -15.93
C LEU A 19 -1.64 1.17 -14.62
N THR A 20 -1.03 1.67 -13.54
CA THR A 20 -1.63 1.51 -12.22
C THR A 20 -2.89 2.35 -12.27
N ASP A 21 -4.06 1.74 -12.05
CA ASP A 21 -5.32 2.48 -12.04
C ASP A 21 -5.17 3.80 -11.28
N SER A 22 -5.62 4.90 -11.88
CA SER A 22 -5.43 6.24 -11.35
C SER A 22 -6.19 6.40 -10.04
N PHE A 23 -5.61 7.10 -9.05
CA PHE A 23 -6.30 7.43 -7.79
C PHE A 23 -7.66 8.11 -8.01
N TRP A 24 -7.76 8.92 -9.07
CA TRP A 24 -8.95 9.71 -9.39
C TRP A 24 -10.10 8.89 -9.98
N GLU A 25 -9.87 7.62 -10.32
CA GLU A 25 -10.93 6.73 -10.76
C GLU A 25 -11.83 6.27 -9.60
N ILE A 26 -13.05 5.87 -9.95
CA ILE A 26 -14.06 5.46 -8.98
C ILE A 26 -13.55 4.26 -8.16
N GLY A 27 -13.49 4.43 -6.84
CA GLY A 27 -13.07 3.39 -5.89
C GLY A 27 -11.55 3.16 -5.77
N LYS A 28 -10.71 3.83 -6.57
CA LYS A 28 -9.25 3.60 -6.54
C LYS A 28 -8.52 4.25 -5.37
N TYR A 29 -9.20 5.13 -4.62
CA TYR A 29 -8.75 5.62 -3.31
C TYR A 29 -8.59 4.49 -2.26
N SER A 30 -9.19 3.32 -2.50
CA SER A 30 -9.10 2.14 -1.61
C SER A 30 -7.66 1.73 -1.29
N ARG A 31 -6.70 1.98 -2.19
CA ARG A 31 -5.26 1.74 -1.91
C ARG A 31 -4.73 2.61 -0.77
N VAL A 32 -5.18 3.87 -0.70
CA VAL A 32 -4.79 4.81 0.36
C VAL A 32 -5.38 4.37 1.70
N VAL A 33 -6.67 4.01 1.70
CA VAL A 33 -7.36 3.48 2.88
C VAL A 33 -6.71 2.19 3.39
N LYS A 34 -6.38 1.25 2.48
CA LYS A 34 -5.71 -0.01 2.84
C LYS A 34 -4.38 0.22 3.54
N ARG A 35 -3.62 1.25 3.15
CA ARG A 35 -2.34 1.59 3.79
C ARG A 35 -2.51 1.93 5.27
N CYS A 36 -3.65 2.51 5.67
CA CYS A 36 -3.95 2.77 7.08
C CYS A 36 -4.12 1.47 7.89
N ASP A 37 -4.80 0.46 7.32
CA ASP A 37 -4.91 -0.88 7.93
C ASP A 37 -3.57 -1.62 7.95
N ASP A 38 -2.84 -1.60 6.83
CA ASP A 38 -1.53 -2.23 6.70
C ASP A 38 -0.54 -1.69 7.74
N GLY A 39 -0.64 -0.41 8.12
CA GLY A 39 0.17 0.20 9.16
C GLY A 39 0.06 -0.49 10.53
N ASN A 40 -1.14 -0.96 10.90
CA ASN A 40 -1.32 -1.72 12.14
C ASN A 40 -0.60 -3.08 12.07
N LYS A 41 -0.68 -3.77 10.92
CA LYS A 41 0.02 -5.03 10.70
C LYS A 41 1.54 -4.84 10.76
N LEU A 42 2.07 -3.84 10.05
CA LEU A 42 3.49 -3.50 10.07
C LEU A 42 4.02 -3.20 11.49
N THR A 43 3.17 -2.63 12.35
CA THR A 43 3.53 -2.37 13.75
C THR A 43 3.65 -3.68 14.55
N THR A 44 2.77 -4.65 14.30
CA THR A 44 2.89 -6.01 14.85
C THR A 44 4.14 -6.72 14.33
N ASP A 45 4.43 -6.59 13.04
CA ASP A 45 5.61 -7.20 12.42
C ASP A 45 6.91 -6.62 13.01
N LEU A 46 6.95 -5.30 13.28
CA LEU A 46 8.06 -4.66 13.99
C LEU A 46 8.26 -5.22 15.41
N ILE A 47 7.17 -5.40 16.17
CA ILE A 47 7.22 -6.01 17.50
C ILE A 47 7.78 -7.44 17.43
N SER A 48 7.36 -8.24 16.44
CA SER A 48 7.87 -9.61 16.26
C SER A 48 9.36 -9.60 15.98
N MET A 49 9.81 -8.77 15.03
CA MET A 49 11.22 -8.67 14.67
C MET A 49 12.12 -8.28 15.85
N ILE A 50 11.69 -7.31 16.68
CA ILE A 50 12.42 -6.92 17.89
C ILE A 50 12.39 -8.02 18.96
N GLY A 51 11.26 -8.73 19.11
CA GLY A 51 11.14 -9.84 20.05
C GLY A 51 12.01 -11.03 19.69
N GLU A 52 12.08 -11.39 18.40
CA GLU A 52 12.99 -12.40 17.87
C GLU A 52 14.44 -11.99 18.14
N ARG A 53 14.79 -10.72 17.94
CA ARG A 53 16.12 -10.20 18.30
C ARG A 53 16.41 -10.30 19.80
N ALA A 54 15.46 -9.96 20.67
CA ALA A 54 15.64 -10.05 22.12
C ALA A 54 15.93 -11.50 22.57
N GLU A 55 15.25 -12.50 21.99
CA GLU A 55 15.47 -13.90 22.35
C GLU A 55 16.84 -14.42 21.91
N LEU A 56 17.44 -13.86 20.85
CA LEU A 56 18.85 -14.13 20.50
C LEU A 56 19.80 -13.69 21.62
N GLU A 57 19.63 -12.46 22.13
CA GLU A 57 20.46 -11.90 23.20
C GLU A 57 20.38 -12.76 24.48
N LYS A 58 19.17 -13.16 24.87
CA LYS A 58 18.93 -14.04 26.01
C LYS A 58 19.53 -15.44 25.83
N THR A 59 19.45 -15.99 24.61
CA THR A 59 20.03 -17.30 24.31
C THR A 59 21.54 -17.25 24.46
N PHE A 60 22.19 -16.22 23.92
CA PHE A 60 23.63 -16.04 24.05
C PHE A 60 24.05 -15.84 25.53
N SER A 61 23.32 -14.99 26.26
CA SER A 61 23.51 -14.80 27.71
C SER A 61 23.47 -16.14 28.48
N LYS A 62 22.47 -17.00 28.21
CA LYS A 62 22.35 -18.32 28.84
C LYS A 62 23.50 -19.26 28.47
N MET A 63 23.94 -19.25 27.21
CA MET A 63 25.05 -20.07 26.75
C MET A 63 26.35 -19.69 27.45
N LEU A 64 26.63 -18.39 27.60
CA LEU A 64 27.79 -17.89 28.35
C LEU A 64 27.76 -18.33 29.82
N LYS A 65 26.63 -18.15 30.52
CA LYS A 65 26.46 -18.61 31.91
C LYS A 65 26.65 -20.11 32.07
N SER A 66 26.10 -20.91 31.15
CA SER A 66 26.25 -22.36 31.18
C SER A 66 27.71 -22.78 30.96
N TRP A 67 28.39 -22.14 30.01
CA TRP A 67 29.80 -22.36 29.72
C TRP A 67 30.69 -21.96 30.91
N SER A 68 30.50 -20.75 31.46
CA SER A 68 31.25 -20.24 32.62
C SER A 68 31.11 -21.19 33.81
N LYS A 69 29.89 -21.60 34.13
CA LYS A 69 29.61 -22.55 35.23
C LYS A 69 30.33 -23.89 35.02
N LYS A 70 30.21 -24.48 33.83
CA LYS A 70 30.83 -25.78 33.52
C LYS A 70 32.34 -25.74 33.75
N TRP A 71 33.02 -24.71 33.23
CA TRP A 71 34.47 -24.61 33.33
C TRP A 71 34.92 -24.18 34.72
N SER A 72 34.20 -23.30 35.40
CA SER A 72 34.47 -22.97 36.80
C SER A 72 34.41 -24.20 37.71
N ASP A 73 33.39 -25.05 37.53
CA ASP A 73 33.23 -26.30 38.28
C ASP A 73 34.35 -27.32 37.96
N TYR A 74 34.85 -27.34 36.71
CA TYR A 74 36.00 -28.16 36.31
C TYR A 74 37.31 -27.66 36.93
N VAL A 75 37.61 -26.36 36.80
CA VAL A 75 38.83 -25.73 37.32
C VAL A 75 38.93 -25.89 38.82
N ALA A 76 37.80 -25.76 39.55
CA ALA A 76 37.75 -25.96 40.99
C ALA A 76 38.13 -27.39 41.45
N LYS A 77 38.05 -28.38 40.55
CA LYS A 77 38.40 -29.79 40.81
C LYS A 77 39.71 -30.22 40.15
N SER A 78 40.35 -29.33 39.41
CA SER A 78 41.59 -29.63 38.70
C SER A 78 42.79 -29.70 39.64
N SER A 79 43.90 -30.27 39.17
CA SER A 79 45.18 -30.27 39.89
C SER A 79 45.92 -28.93 39.81
N GLU A 80 45.39 -27.94 39.09
CA GLU A 80 45.99 -26.62 38.94
C GLU A 80 45.75 -25.75 40.19
N PHE A 81 46.73 -24.94 40.58
CA PHE A 81 46.65 -24.15 41.81
C PHE A 81 47.27 -22.75 41.69
N GLY A 82 47.04 -21.92 42.71
CA GLY A 82 47.65 -20.61 42.83
C GLY A 82 47.19 -19.62 41.76
N SER A 83 48.15 -18.86 41.21
CA SER A 83 47.88 -17.78 40.27
C SER A 83 47.32 -18.28 38.93
N MET A 84 47.66 -19.49 38.50
CA MET A 84 47.16 -20.06 37.25
C MET A 84 45.67 -20.37 37.32
N THR A 85 45.19 -20.99 38.41
CA THR A 85 43.75 -21.18 38.66
C THR A 85 42.99 -19.86 38.62
N SER A 86 43.59 -18.80 39.15
CA SER A 86 42.99 -17.46 39.20
C SER A 86 42.89 -16.85 37.80
N ALA A 87 43.95 -16.95 37.00
CA ALA A 87 43.96 -16.50 35.61
C ALA A 87 42.91 -17.25 34.78
N TRP A 88 42.74 -18.57 35.01
CA TRP A 88 41.74 -19.35 34.30
C TRP A 88 40.32 -18.93 34.68
N LYS A 89 40.06 -18.75 35.98
CA LYS A 89 38.77 -18.25 36.49
C LYS A 89 38.42 -16.85 35.99
N ALA A 90 39.40 -15.99 35.72
CA ALA A 90 39.15 -14.67 35.17
C ALA A 90 38.45 -14.71 33.80
N VAL A 91 38.71 -15.72 32.97
CA VAL A 91 38.02 -15.90 31.68
C VAL A 91 36.54 -16.24 31.89
N MET A 92 36.22 -17.07 32.88
CA MET A 92 34.84 -17.37 33.24
C MET A 92 34.12 -16.15 33.83
N SER A 93 34.82 -15.34 34.63
CA SER A 93 34.28 -14.08 35.15
C SER A 93 33.98 -13.07 34.05
N GLU A 94 34.80 -12.98 33.01
CA GLU A 94 34.50 -12.17 31.82
C GLU A 94 33.23 -12.67 31.12
N ALA A 95 33.11 -13.98 30.89
CA ALA A 95 31.92 -14.54 30.27
C ALA A 95 30.63 -14.30 31.08
N ASP A 96 30.71 -14.31 32.42
CA ASP A 96 29.58 -13.96 33.29
C ASP A 96 29.21 -12.47 33.17
N ALA A 97 30.20 -11.57 33.15
CA ALA A 97 29.96 -10.13 32.95
C ALA A 97 29.33 -9.85 31.57
N THR A 98 29.86 -10.45 30.51
CA THR A 98 29.31 -10.35 29.16
C THR A 98 27.89 -10.93 29.08
N SER A 99 27.61 -12.04 29.80
CA SER A 99 26.27 -12.60 29.92
C SER A 99 25.27 -11.62 30.55
N GLU A 100 25.69 -10.86 31.57
CA GLU A 100 24.86 -9.85 32.22
C GLU A 100 24.57 -8.68 31.27
N VAL A 101 25.55 -8.22 30.49
CA VAL A 101 25.35 -7.18 29.47
C VAL A 101 24.29 -7.62 28.46
N HIS A 102 24.41 -8.82 27.89
CA HIS A 102 23.43 -9.34 26.92
C HIS A 102 22.04 -9.58 27.53
N GLN A 103 21.98 -10.00 28.81
CA GLN A 103 20.71 -10.13 29.52
C GLN A 103 20.02 -8.76 29.70
N ALA A 104 20.79 -7.71 30.03
CA ALA A 104 20.26 -6.36 30.14
C ALA A 104 19.74 -5.83 28.79
N VAL A 105 20.44 -6.11 27.68
CA VAL A 105 19.94 -5.77 26.33
C VAL A 105 18.61 -6.48 26.04
N HIS A 106 18.49 -7.79 26.31
CA HIS A 106 17.21 -8.50 26.19
C HIS A 106 16.11 -7.81 27.02
N ASP A 107 16.41 -7.47 28.27
CA ASP A 107 15.44 -6.90 29.19
C ASP A 107 14.96 -5.51 28.73
N ASP A 108 15.84 -4.67 28.20
CA ASP A 108 15.47 -3.36 27.65
C ASP A 108 14.58 -3.50 26.40
N LEU A 109 14.93 -4.42 25.49
CA LEU A 109 14.10 -4.69 24.32
C LEU A 109 12.71 -5.21 24.72
N GLN A 110 12.67 -6.16 25.67
CA GLN A 110 11.46 -6.87 26.07
C GLN A 110 10.54 -6.06 26.97
N ASN A 111 11.10 -5.23 27.86
CA ASN A 111 10.37 -4.55 28.93
C ASN A 111 10.22 -3.04 28.71
N ASP A 112 10.97 -2.45 27.77
CA ASP A 112 10.82 -1.03 27.41
C ASP A 112 10.40 -0.85 25.94
N VAL A 113 11.25 -1.26 24.99
CA VAL A 113 11.02 -1.02 23.56
C VAL A 113 9.71 -1.67 23.09
N ILE A 114 9.54 -2.98 23.27
CA ILE A 114 8.33 -3.69 22.82
C ILE A 114 7.04 -3.14 23.49
N PRO A 115 7.00 -2.92 24.82
CA PRO A 115 5.84 -2.31 25.47
C PRO A 115 5.52 -0.89 24.96
N SER A 116 6.54 -0.07 24.67
CA SER A 116 6.33 1.28 24.11
C SER A 116 5.63 1.24 22.75
N ILE A 117 6.04 0.31 21.87
CA ILE A 117 5.43 0.11 20.55
C ILE A 117 4.00 -0.41 20.70
N LYS A 118 3.76 -1.39 21.59
CA LYS A 118 2.41 -1.93 21.87
C LYS A 118 1.46 -0.85 22.40
N ALA A 119 1.94 -0.01 23.31
CA ALA A 119 1.14 1.09 23.87
C ALA A 119 0.75 2.09 22.77
N TRP A 120 1.71 2.49 21.93
CA TRP A 120 1.45 3.37 20.79
C TRP A 120 0.48 2.73 19.79
N GLN A 121 0.69 1.47 19.43
CA GLN A 121 -0.17 0.73 18.50
C GLN A 121 -1.62 0.69 19.01
N LYS A 122 -1.82 0.38 20.29
CA LYS A 122 -3.15 0.32 20.92
C LYS A 122 -3.85 1.69 20.91
N GLY A 123 -3.11 2.77 21.11
CA GLY A 123 -3.65 4.14 21.06
C GLY A 123 -3.94 4.62 19.64
N LYS A 124 -3.05 4.33 18.67
CA LYS A 124 -3.17 4.77 17.28
C LYS A 124 -4.24 4.01 16.50
N TYR A 125 -4.32 2.69 16.70
CA TYR A 125 -5.20 1.79 15.94
C TYR A 125 -6.39 1.31 16.78
N ILE A 126 -7.30 2.22 17.11
CA ILE A 126 -8.53 1.90 17.85
C ILE A 126 -9.39 0.97 17.00
N LYS A 127 -9.65 -0.24 17.49
CA LYS A 127 -10.50 -1.21 16.80
C LYS A 127 -11.98 -0.95 17.05
N SER A 128 -12.78 -1.05 15.99
CA SER A 128 -14.24 -1.14 16.06
C SER A 128 -14.67 -2.45 15.40
N MET A 129 -15.11 -3.42 16.19
CA MET A 129 -15.29 -4.82 15.78
C MET A 129 -13.98 -5.40 15.16
N MET A 130 -14.00 -5.76 13.87
CA MET A 130 -12.85 -6.38 13.18
C MET A 130 -11.91 -5.38 12.47
N HIS A 131 -12.26 -4.09 12.37
CA HIS A 131 -11.49 -3.12 11.58
C HIS A 131 -10.96 -1.96 12.44
N VAL A 132 -9.88 -1.32 11.99
CA VAL A 132 -9.41 -0.05 12.56
C VAL A 132 -10.46 1.02 12.26
N LYS A 133 -10.89 1.74 13.30
CA LYS A 133 -11.95 2.76 13.21
C LYS A 133 -11.63 3.82 12.16
N SER A 134 -10.40 4.35 12.17
CA SER A 134 -9.95 5.38 11.22
C SER A 134 -10.01 4.91 9.77
N THR A 135 -9.74 3.63 9.49
CA THR A 135 -9.84 3.08 8.12
C THR A 135 -11.27 3.15 7.60
N LYS A 136 -12.24 2.76 8.44
CA LYS A 136 -13.66 2.85 8.10
C LYS A 136 -14.09 4.30 7.88
N GLU A 137 -13.67 5.20 8.76
CA GLU A 137 -13.96 6.64 8.66
C GLU A 137 -13.41 7.22 7.34
N PHE A 138 -12.16 6.92 6.97
CA PHE A 138 -11.57 7.37 5.71
C PHE A 138 -12.27 6.79 4.47
N ASP A 139 -12.64 5.51 4.48
CA ASP A 139 -13.40 4.90 3.38
C ASP A 139 -14.76 5.58 3.18
N GLU A 140 -15.50 5.81 4.27
CA GLU A 140 -16.79 6.51 4.23
C GLU A 140 -16.64 7.96 3.73
N ASP A 141 -15.58 8.65 4.13
CA ASP A 141 -15.29 10.01 3.70
C ASP A 141 -14.93 10.08 2.21
N PHE A 142 -14.09 9.18 1.70
CA PHE A 142 -13.82 9.10 0.27
C PHE A 142 -15.07 8.74 -0.54
N LYS A 143 -15.88 7.79 -0.07
CA LYS A 143 -17.19 7.47 -0.70
C LYS A 143 -18.06 8.72 -0.79
N ARG A 144 -18.12 9.50 0.28
CA ARG A 144 -18.91 10.74 0.36
C ARG A 144 -18.39 11.80 -0.62
N ALA A 145 -17.08 12.03 -0.65
CA ALA A 145 -16.42 12.97 -1.55
C ALA A 145 -16.59 12.58 -3.03
N GLN A 146 -16.48 11.29 -3.36
CA GLN A 146 -16.53 10.81 -4.73
C GLN A 146 -17.96 10.64 -5.27
N LYS A 147 -18.96 10.43 -4.40
CA LYS A 147 -20.34 10.09 -4.81
C LYS A 147 -20.99 11.10 -5.78
N PRO A 148 -20.89 12.43 -5.62
CA PRO A 148 -21.46 13.37 -6.57
C PRO A 148 -20.85 13.25 -7.97
N TRP A 149 -19.52 13.17 -8.05
CA TRP A 149 -18.79 13.03 -9.31
C TRP A 149 -19.07 11.68 -9.98
N ALA A 150 -19.08 10.59 -9.21
CA ALA A 150 -19.38 9.26 -9.71
C ALA A 150 -20.78 9.15 -10.36
N LYS A 151 -21.79 9.86 -9.80
CA LYS A 151 -23.12 9.94 -10.40
C LYS A 151 -23.09 10.65 -11.75
N LEU A 152 -22.37 11.78 -11.86
CA LEU A 152 -22.20 12.50 -13.12
C LEU A 152 -21.44 11.66 -14.15
N TYR A 153 -20.38 10.97 -13.73
CA TYR A 153 -19.60 10.08 -14.59
C TYR A 153 -20.47 8.93 -15.15
N THR A 154 -21.33 8.35 -14.31
CA THR A 154 -22.29 7.30 -14.75
C THR A 154 -23.28 7.85 -15.79
N LYS A 155 -23.73 9.10 -15.64
CA LYS A 155 -24.59 9.79 -16.63
C LYS A 155 -23.85 10.03 -17.95
N VAL A 156 -22.59 10.46 -17.89
CA VAL A 156 -21.70 10.59 -19.06
C VAL A 156 -21.56 9.26 -19.80
N ASP A 157 -21.25 8.18 -19.08
CA ASP A 157 -21.07 6.86 -19.70
C ASP A 157 -22.36 6.33 -20.33
N LYS A 158 -23.52 6.56 -19.68
CA LYS A 158 -24.83 6.26 -20.26
C LYS A 158 -25.04 6.98 -21.60
N TYR A 159 -24.88 8.32 -21.64
CA TYR A 159 -25.13 9.07 -22.87
C TYR A 159 -24.08 8.87 -23.95
N LYS A 160 -22.84 8.54 -23.57
CA LYS A 160 -21.82 8.08 -24.51
C LYS A 160 -22.29 6.82 -25.25
N ARG A 161 -22.82 5.83 -24.52
CA ARG A 161 -23.36 4.59 -25.12
C ARG A 161 -24.54 4.90 -26.03
N GLU A 162 -25.49 5.73 -25.59
CA GLU A 162 -26.64 6.14 -26.43
C GLU A 162 -26.19 6.83 -27.72
N TYR A 163 -25.22 7.75 -27.64
CA TYR A 163 -24.64 8.41 -28.81
C TYR A 163 -23.95 7.42 -29.77
N HIS A 164 -23.19 6.46 -29.26
CA HIS A 164 -22.57 5.43 -30.10
C HIS A 164 -23.61 4.51 -30.77
N VAL A 165 -24.67 4.14 -30.05
CA VAL A 165 -25.78 3.35 -30.61
C VAL A 165 -26.48 4.12 -31.73
N ALA A 166 -26.82 5.40 -31.52
CA ALA A 166 -27.44 6.24 -32.53
C ALA A 166 -26.52 6.46 -33.75
N THR A 167 -25.21 6.63 -33.52
CA THR A 167 -24.21 6.75 -34.60
C THR A 167 -24.14 5.47 -35.44
N LYS A 168 -24.13 4.30 -34.80
CA LYS A 168 -24.16 3.01 -35.50
C LYS A 168 -25.48 2.82 -36.27
N ALA A 169 -26.61 3.20 -35.69
CA ALA A 169 -27.92 3.11 -36.34
C ALA A 169 -28.00 4.01 -37.59
N LEU A 170 -27.50 5.24 -37.51
CA LEU A 170 -27.40 6.14 -38.65
C LEU A 170 -26.55 5.52 -39.76
N LYS A 171 -25.37 4.99 -39.43
CA LYS A 171 -24.49 4.37 -40.43
C LYS A 171 -25.15 3.19 -41.14
N THR A 172 -25.89 2.38 -40.40
CA THR A 172 -26.66 1.26 -40.98
C THR A 172 -27.78 1.77 -41.90
N ALA A 173 -28.52 2.81 -41.50
CA ALA A 173 -29.59 3.39 -42.31
C ALA A 173 -29.04 4.01 -43.60
N GLU A 174 -27.92 4.73 -43.54
CA GLU A 174 -27.24 5.31 -44.71
C GLU A 174 -26.80 4.21 -45.70
N THR A 175 -26.25 3.10 -45.22
CA THR A 175 -25.90 1.96 -46.08
C THR A 175 -27.13 1.36 -46.75
N GLN A 176 -28.24 1.20 -46.03
CA GLN A 176 -29.50 0.67 -46.59
C GLN A 176 -30.10 1.62 -47.63
N GLU A 177 -30.09 2.93 -47.37
CA GLU A 177 -30.53 3.95 -48.31
C GLU A 177 -29.68 3.93 -49.59
N ASN A 178 -28.35 3.87 -49.46
CA ASN A 178 -27.45 3.80 -50.62
C ASN A 178 -27.70 2.54 -51.45
N ASN A 179 -27.88 1.38 -50.83
CA ASN A 179 -28.20 0.14 -51.55
C ASN A 179 -29.55 0.26 -52.28
N ALA A 180 -30.58 0.83 -51.65
CA ALA A 180 -31.89 1.04 -52.26
C ALA A 180 -31.88 2.08 -53.41
N LYS A 181 -30.92 3.00 -53.43
CA LYS A 181 -30.69 3.95 -54.54
C LYS A 181 -30.03 3.27 -55.74
N LEU A 182 -29.10 2.35 -55.49
CA LEU A 182 -28.34 1.64 -56.54
C LEU A 182 -29.14 0.49 -57.18
N ASP A 183 -30.15 -0.03 -56.48
CA ASP A 183 -31.02 -1.08 -56.99
C ASP A 183 -32.28 -0.51 -57.66
N GLY A 184 -32.30 -0.55 -58.99
CA GLY A 184 -33.41 -0.07 -59.82
C GLY A 184 -34.70 -0.87 -59.67
N SER A 185 -34.67 -2.06 -59.04
CA SER A 185 -35.84 -2.90 -58.81
C SER A 185 -36.67 -2.47 -57.58
N ILE A 186 -36.10 -1.62 -56.71
CA ILE A 186 -36.77 -1.17 -55.50
C ILE A 186 -37.88 -0.15 -55.85
N PRO A 187 -39.08 -0.24 -55.25
CA PRO A 187 -40.14 0.75 -55.47
C PRO A 187 -39.79 2.14 -54.92
N GLN A 188 -40.29 3.20 -55.58
CA GLN A 188 -40.08 4.59 -55.16
C GLN A 188 -40.56 4.88 -53.73
N GLU A 189 -41.65 4.23 -53.30
CA GLU A 189 -42.15 4.33 -51.93
C GLU A 189 -41.15 3.77 -50.91
N GLN A 190 -40.49 2.65 -51.22
CA GLN A 190 -39.48 2.05 -50.35
C GLN A 190 -38.21 2.89 -50.29
N ARG A 191 -37.79 3.52 -51.41
CA ARG A 191 -36.71 4.51 -51.42
C ARG A 191 -37.04 5.72 -50.54
N SER A 192 -38.26 6.23 -50.61
CA SER A 192 -38.71 7.37 -49.80
C SER A 192 -38.68 7.03 -48.29
N LYS A 193 -39.14 5.83 -47.91
CA LYS A 193 -39.07 5.34 -46.52
C LYS A 193 -37.61 5.20 -46.02
N ALA A 194 -36.68 4.81 -46.88
CA ALA A 194 -35.27 4.72 -46.52
C ALA A 194 -34.66 6.11 -46.23
N ILE A 195 -34.99 7.13 -47.04
CA ILE A 195 -34.58 8.52 -46.82
C ILE A 195 -35.14 9.05 -45.49
N GLU A 196 -36.45 8.87 -45.24
CA GLU A 196 -37.09 9.28 -43.98
C GLU A 196 -36.44 8.61 -42.75
N ARG A 197 -36.05 7.34 -42.88
CA ARG A 197 -35.34 6.61 -41.83
C ARG A 197 -33.98 7.22 -41.53
N VAL A 198 -33.21 7.61 -42.56
CA VAL A 198 -31.91 8.27 -42.37
C VAL A 198 -32.07 9.61 -41.66
N GLU A 199 -33.03 10.44 -42.07
CA GLU A 199 -33.28 11.73 -41.42
C GLU A 199 -33.69 11.59 -39.95
N ARG A 200 -34.52 10.60 -39.63
CA ARG A 200 -34.86 10.27 -38.23
C ARG A 200 -33.63 9.84 -37.44
N CYS A 201 -32.83 8.90 -37.95
CA CYS A 201 -31.61 8.46 -37.28
C CYS A 201 -30.58 9.60 -37.11
N ARG A 202 -30.55 10.57 -38.02
CA ARG A 202 -29.72 11.77 -37.90
C ARG A 202 -30.19 12.65 -36.74
N LYS A 203 -31.49 12.94 -36.65
CA LYS A 203 -32.08 13.68 -35.51
C LYS A 203 -31.83 12.98 -34.17
N ASP A 204 -31.96 11.65 -34.12
CA ASP A 204 -31.70 10.87 -32.92
C ASP A 204 -30.23 10.96 -32.48
N LYS A 205 -29.30 10.87 -33.44
CA LYS A 205 -27.86 11.05 -33.18
C LYS A 205 -27.55 12.45 -32.66
N ASP A 206 -28.11 13.49 -33.26
CA ASP A 206 -27.86 14.87 -32.84
C ASP A 206 -28.43 15.14 -31.44
N SER A 207 -29.63 14.63 -31.15
CA SER A 207 -30.21 14.67 -29.80
C SER A 207 -29.33 13.95 -28.77
N ALA A 208 -28.83 12.76 -29.09
CA ALA A 208 -27.92 12.01 -28.21
C ALA A 208 -26.58 12.74 -28.01
N LYS A 209 -26.06 13.41 -29.05
CA LYS A 209 -24.83 14.21 -28.98
C LYS A 209 -24.99 15.40 -28.03
N ILE A 210 -26.12 16.11 -28.08
CA ILE A 210 -26.41 17.23 -27.16
C ILE A 210 -26.40 16.73 -25.72
N LYS A 211 -27.17 15.67 -25.40
CA LYS A 211 -27.22 15.07 -24.05
C LYS A 211 -25.86 14.63 -23.54
N TYR A 212 -25.06 13.99 -24.41
CA TYR A 212 -23.70 13.57 -24.06
C TYR A 212 -22.78 14.77 -23.77
N SER A 213 -22.84 15.81 -24.62
CA SER A 213 -22.06 17.04 -24.45
C SER A 213 -22.43 17.78 -23.17
N GLU A 214 -23.73 17.91 -22.86
CA GLU A 214 -24.19 18.55 -21.62
C GLU A 214 -23.71 17.77 -20.38
N ALA A 215 -23.82 16.44 -20.39
CA ALA A 215 -23.33 15.63 -19.27
C ALA A 215 -21.80 15.74 -19.10
N LEU A 216 -21.03 15.84 -20.18
CA LEU A 216 -19.59 16.09 -20.11
C LEU A 216 -19.27 17.47 -19.50
N GLN A 217 -20.04 18.50 -19.87
CA GLN A 217 -19.88 19.83 -19.28
C GLN A 217 -20.20 19.84 -17.78
N ASP A 218 -21.28 19.17 -17.36
CA ASP A 218 -21.64 19.02 -15.95
C ASP A 218 -20.52 18.31 -15.17
N LEU A 219 -19.97 17.22 -15.72
CA LEU A 219 -18.86 16.48 -15.11
C LEU A 219 -17.62 17.38 -14.98
N ASN A 220 -17.25 18.09 -16.04
CA ASN A 220 -16.08 18.97 -16.05
C ASN A 220 -16.22 20.13 -15.04
N ARG A 221 -17.42 20.67 -14.86
CA ARG A 221 -17.71 21.68 -13.83
C ARG A 221 -17.60 21.13 -12.42
N ALA A 222 -17.85 19.84 -12.22
CA ALA A 222 -17.71 19.18 -10.92
C ALA A 222 -16.27 18.75 -10.60
N ASN A 223 -15.36 18.71 -11.57
CA ASN A 223 -13.98 18.25 -11.39
C ASN A 223 -13.21 19.00 -10.28
N PRO A 224 -13.23 20.35 -10.20
CA PRO A 224 -12.48 21.06 -9.16
C PRO A 224 -12.93 20.65 -7.76
N LYS A 225 -14.24 20.70 -7.49
CA LYS A 225 -14.80 20.29 -6.19
C LYS A 225 -14.51 18.82 -5.87
N TYR A 226 -14.61 17.94 -6.86
CA TYR A 226 -14.25 16.53 -6.67
C TYR A 226 -12.78 16.37 -6.26
N MET A 227 -11.88 17.08 -6.93
CA MET A 227 -10.45 17.02 -6.59
C MET A 227 -10.18 17.56 -5.20
N ASP A 228 -10.77 18.70 -4.84
CA ASP A 228 -10.63 19.32 -3.52
C ASP A 228 -11.15 18.39 -2.42
N ASP A 229 -12.41 17.92 -2.53
CA ASP A 229 -13.03 17.06 -1.52
C ASP A 229 -12.25 15.74 -1.34
N MET A 230 -11.74 15.14 -2.42
CA MET A 230 -10.91 13.94 -2.35
C MET A 230 -9.53 14.23 -1.75
N ASN A 231 -8.92 15.37 -2.09
CA ASN A 231 -7.60 15.75 -1.58
C ASN A 231 -7.65 16.04 -0.07
N ASP A 232 -8.73 16.62 0.44
CA ASP A 232 -8.92 16.85 1.87
C ASP A 232 -8.91 15.53 2.67
N VAL A 233 -9.57 14.49 2.16
CA VAL A 233 -9.53 13.15 2.78
C VAL A 233 -8.13 12.54 2.63
N PHE A 234 -7.51 12.68 1.47
CA PHE A 234 -6.16 12.18 1.20
C PHE A 234 -5.11 12.78 2.13
N ILE A 235 -5.12 14.11 2.35
CA ILE A 235 -4.21 14.80 3.26
C ILE A 235 -4.36 14.27 4.69
N ARG A 236 -5.59 14.04 5.16
CA ARG A 236 -5.80 13.41 6.48
C ARG A 236 -5.21 12.00 6.57
N CYS A 237 -5.34 11.19 5.51
CA CYS A 237 -4.69 9.88 5.43
C CYS A 237 -3.16 9.99 5.43
N GLN A 238 -2.60 10.98 4.72
CA GLN A 238 -1.16 11.25 4.68
C GLN A 238 -0.63 11.70 6.04
N THR A 239 -1.35 12.57 6.75
CA THR A 239 -0.99 12.99 8.12
C THR A 239 -1.05 11.81 9.08
N PHE A 240 -2.10 10.99 9.00
CA PHE A 240 -2.21 9.78 9.81
C PHE A 240 -1.01 8.84 9.61
N GLU A 241 -0.55 8.69 8.37
CA GLU A 241 0.60 7.86 7.99
C GLU A 241 1.95 8.49 8.36
N LYS A 242 2.07 9.82 8.26
CA LYS A 242 3.29 10.55 8.66
C LYS A 242 3.62 10.31 10.12
N ASP A 243 2.62 10.31 11.01
CA ASP A 243 2.82 9.99 12.43
C ASP A 243 3.44 8.60 12.62
N ARG A 244 2.98 7.61 11.83
CA ARG A 244 3.53 6.24 11.88
C ARG A 244 5.00 6.25 11.46
N PHE A 245 5.35 6.94 10.36
CA PHE A 245 6.74 7.02 9.92
C PHE A 245 7.66 7.61 10.98
N VAL A 246 7.29 8.73 11.58
CA VAL A 246 8.08 9.36 12.65
C VAL A 246 8.24 8.41 13.84
N LYS A 247 7.16 7.76 14.26
CA LYS A 247 7.19 6.82 15.40
C LYS A 247 8.04 5.58 15.11
N PHE A 248 7.98 5.03 13.91
CA PHE A 248 8.86 3.93 13.50
C PHE A 248 10.33 4.33 13.57
N GLN A 249 10.69 5.53 13.12
CA GLN A 249 12.07 6.03 13.23
C GLN A 249 12.51 6.15 14.70
N GLU A 250 11.65 6.68 15.57
CA GLU A 250 11.92 6.75 17.01
C GLU A 250 12.13 5.36 17.63
N PHE A 251 11.24 4.39 17.33
CA PHE A 251 11.35 3.03 17.85
C PHE A 251 12.60 2.30 17.36
N LEU A 252 12.94 2.45 16.08
CA LEU A 252 14.15 1.84 15.51
C LEU A 252 15.41 2.45 16.11
N SER A 253 15.44 3.78 16.29
CA SER A 253 16.56 4.46 16.95
C SER A 253 16.68 4.07 18.43
N HIS A 254 15.57 3.86 19.12
CA HIS A 254 15.58 3.36 20.50
C HIS A 254 16.12 1.93 20.55
N THR A 255 15.64 1.06 19.65
CA THR A 255 16.13 -0.32 19.51
C THR A 255 17.63 -0.34 19.28
N GLU A 256 18.15 0.47 18.36
CA GLU A 256 19.59 0.59 18.08
C GLU A 256 20.38 0.96 19.34
N LYS A 257 19.92 1.96 20.10
CA LYS A 257 20.57 2.38 21.35
C LYS A 257 20.59 1.26 22.40
N CYS A 258 19.51 0.49 22.51
CA CYS A 258 19.48 -0.64 23.44
C CYS A 258 20.53 -1.70 23.07
N LEU A 259 20.76 -1.90 21.76
CA LEU A 259 21.69 -2.88 21.20
C LEU A 259 23.15 -2.45 21.21
N ASP A 260 23.43 -1.16 21.42
CA ASP A 260 24.79 -0.63 21.49
C ASP A 260 25.46 -1.00 22.83
N ILE A 261 26.14 -2.14 22.83
CA ILE A 261 26.90 -2.63 23.98
C ILE A 261 28.18 -1.82 24.26
N SER A 262 28.66 -1.00 23.32
CA SER A 262 29.88 -0.18 23.56
C SER A 262 29.66 0.86 24.65
N SER A 263 28.40 1.23 24.90
CA SER A 263 27.98 2.10 25.99
C SER A 263 27.82 1.38 27.34
N ARG A 264 27.93 0.05 27.37
CA ARG A 264 27.66 -0.81 28.54
C ARG A 264 28.89 -1.57 29.05
N LEU A 265 30.01 -1.49 28.33
CA LEU A 265 31.32 -2.04 28.69
C LEU A 265 32.19 -0.94 29.30
#